data_AF-A0A4Q4CT62-F1
#
_entry.id   AF-A0A4Q4CT62-F1
#
_cell.length_a   1.000
_cell.length_b   1.000
_cell.length_c   1.000
_cell.angle_alpha   90.00
_cell.angle_beta   90.00
_cell.angle_gamma   90.00
#
_symmetry.space_group_name_H-M   'P 1'
#
loop_
_entity.id
_entity.type
_entity.pdbx_description
1 polymer ?
#
loop_
_entity_poly.entity_id
_entity_poly.type
_entity_poly.pdbx_seq_one_letter_code
_entity_poly.pdbx_strand_id
1 'polypeptide(L)' 'VYLFQAKTPAESKGPWDYLKLVATTPADQAFRPLADGGCPFIRA' A
#
# COMPACT_ATOMS: atom_id res chain seq x y z
N VAL A 1 -0.46 -3.39 -1.93
CA VAL A 1 -0.55 -2.11 -1.18
C VAL A 1 -0.37 -0.94 -2.15
N TYR A 2 -0.76 0.28 -1.77
CA TYR A 2 -0.61 1.47 -2.60
C TYR A 2 0.31 2.47 -1.90
N LEU A 3 1.28 3.02 -2.64
CA LEU A 3 2.11 4.13 -2.18
C LEU A 3 1.48 5.44 -2.63
N PHE A 4 1.18 6.29 -1.67
CA PHE A 4 0.64 7.63 -1.91
C PHE A 4 1.64 8.70 -1.49
N GLN A 5 1.59 9.83 -2.21
CA GLN A 5 2.28 11.06 -1.84
C GLN A 5 1.25 12.15 -1.57
N ALA A 6 1.48 12.95 -0.53
CA ALA A 6 0.70 14.15 -0.27
C ALA A 6 0.86 15.16 -1.42
N LYS A 7 -0.27 15.67 -1.91
CA LYS A 7 -0.34 16.73 -2.91
C LYS A 7 0.16 18.05 -2.33
N THR A 8 0.74 18.87 -3.19
CA THR A 8 0.96 20.29 -2.91
C THR A 8 -0.38 21.04 -2.87
N PRO A 9 -0.44 22.24 -2.24
CA PRO A 9 -1.67 23.04 -2.22
C PRO A 9 -2.24 23.34 -3.62
N ALA A 10 -1.38 23.55 -4.62
CA ALA A 10 -1.79 23.83 -6.00
C ALA A 10 -2.35 22.60 -6.74
N GLU A 11 -2.02 21.38 -6.31
CA GLU A 11 -2.51 20.14 -6.91
C GLU A 11 -3.87 19.69 -6.32
N SER A 12 -4.28 20.22 -5.17
CA SER A 12 -5.52 19.84 -4.49
C SER A 12 -6.71 20.63 -5.05
N LYS A 13 -7.73 19.92 -5.56
CA LYS A 13 -8.86 20.53 -6.28
C LYS A 13 -10.12 20.72 -5.45
N GLY A 14 -10.08 20.34 -4.18
CA GLY A 14 -11.24 20.43 -3.29
C GLY A 14 -11.08 19.56 -2.05
N PRO A 15 -12.10 19.55 -1.18
CA PRO A 15 -12.09 18.73 0.03
C PRO A 15 -11.75 17.26 -0.29
N TRP A 16 -10.89 16.67 0.53
CA TRP A 16 -10.44 15.26 0.45
C TRP A 16 -9.49 14.92 -0.71
N ASP A 17 -9.11 15.90 -1.54
CA ASP A 17 -8.17 15.69 -2.65
C ASP A 17 -6.71 15.85 -2.21
N TYR A 18 -6.22 14.93 -1.37
CA TYR A 18 -4.92 15.10 -0.69
C TYR A 18 -3.80 14.24 -1.23
N LEU A 19 -4.11 13.14 -1.92
CA LEU A 19 -3.12 12.11 -2.24
C LEU A 19 -3.03 11.90 -3.75
N LYS A 20 -1.82 11.65 -4.23
CA LYS A 20 -1.59 11.08 -5.57
C LYS A 20 -0.96 9.71 -5.46
N LEU A 21 -1.42 8.77 -6.27
CA LEU A 21 -0.87 7.41 -6.35
C LEU A 21 0.51 7.49 -7.02
N VAL A 22 1.53 6.99 -6.35
CA VAL A 22 2.91 6.96 -6.85
C VAL A 22 3.27 5.58 -7.38
N ALA A 23 2.83 4.53 -6.68
CA ALA A 23 3.09 3.16 -7.09
C ALA A 23 2.02 2.20 -6.54
N THR A 24 1.83 1.09 -7.26
CA THR A 24 1.05 -0.06 -6.79
C THR A 24 1.99 -1.24 -6.62
N THR A 25 2.03 -1.82 -5.43
CA THR A 25 2.82 -3.02 -5.15
C THR A 25 1.98 -4.26 -5.45
N PRO A 26 2.45 -5.18 -6.33
CA PRO A 26 1.82 -6.48 -6.57
C PRO A 26 1.55 -7.23 -5.27
N ALA A 27 0.46 -8.02 -5.22
CA ALA A 27 0.00 -8.65 -3.98
C ALA A 27 1.02 -9.63 -3.39
N ASP A 28 1.68 -10.41 -4.23
CA ASP A 28 2.73 -11.37 -3.89
C ASP A 28 4.01 -10.71 -3.32
N GLN A 29 4.23 -9.44 -3.63
CA GLN A 29 5.36 -8.65 -3.11
C GLN A 29 4.95 -7.74 -1.93
N ALA A 30 3.66 -7.42 -1.82
CA ALA A 30 3.13 -6.51 -0.81
C ALA A 30 3.10 -7.12 0.60
N PHE A 31 3.07 -8.45 0.67
CA PHE A 31 2.95 -9.19 1.91
C PHE A 31 4.06 -10.23 1.99
N ARG A 32 4.55 -10.49 3.21
CA ARG A 32 5.48 -11.60 3.45
C ARG A 32 4.82 -12.93 3.04
N PRO A 33 5.58 -13.90 2.53
CA PRO A 33 5.06 -15.24 2.28
C PRO A 33 4.44 -15.87 3.53
N LEU A 34 3.41 -16.69 3.33
CA LEU A 34 2.67 -17.30 4.43
C LEU A 34 3.54 -18.23 5.28
N ALA A 35 4.44 -18.98 4.64
CA ALA A 35 5.40 -19.87 5.30
C ALA A 35 6.36 -19.10 6.22
N ASP A 36 6.75 -17.89 5.83
CA ASP A 36 7.64 -17.07 6.62
C ASP A 36 6.92 -16.43 7.80
N GLY A 37 5.58 -16.38 7.79
CA GLY A 37 4.70 -15.68 8.73
C GLY A 37 4.72 -16.15 10.18
N GLY A 38 5.21 -17.38 10.45
CA GLY A 38 5.21 -17.97 11.79
C GLY A 38 3.81 -18.21 12.37
N CYS A 39 2.77 -18.29 11.54
CA CYS A 39 1.40 -18.52 11.97
C CYS A 39 1.23 -19.99 12.39
N PRO A 40 0.82 -20.29 13.65
CA PRO A 40 0.77 -21.66 14.17
C PRO A 40 -0.30 -22.56 13.51
N PHE A 41 -1.21 -21.97 12.75
CA PHE A 41 -2.24 -22.71 12.00
C PHE A 41 -1.85 -23.02 10.55
N ILE A 42 -0.72 -22.50 10.08
CA ILE A 42 -0.18 -22.82 8.77
C ILE A 42 0.73 -24.03 8.93
N ARG A 43 0.32 -25.16 8.32
CA ARG A 43 1.18 -26.33 8.20
C ARG A 43 2.25 -26.02 7.15
N ALA A 44 3.51 -26.10 7.55
CA ALA A 44 4.65 -25.99 6.63
C ALA A 44 4.80 -27.28 5.80
#